data_AF-A0A3M1D8Z0-F1
#
_entry.id   AF-A0A3M1D8Z0-F1
#
_cell.length_a   1.000
_cell.length_b   1.000
_cell.length_c   1.000
_cell.angle_alpha   90.00
_cell.angle_beta   90.00
_cell.angle_gamma   90.00
#
_symmetry.space_group_name_H-M   'P 1'
#
loop_
_entity.id
_entity.type
_entity.pdbx_description
1 polymer ?
#
loop_
_entity_poly.entity_id
_entity_poly.type
_entity_poly.pdbx_seq_one_letter_code
_entity_poly.pdbx_strand_id
1 'polypeptide(L)'
;MGEDTLVGAADHWSMWALLLVSAAAGLLAERTRWGAKVSGAVISIGCGFVLSNLGVIPASAPAYDLTWTYLVPLAIPLLLVRANLVEIFRRSGPTLLSFCIGAAGTVLGAVLAYWLVPLGAEANKLAGIFCATYVGGSMNYMAVAKTLQLRSGDLLAAGVAADNLVMTVYFLVLFALPELRLVKKFFKTRRAAVEQAVKGATAESVPITSTSLTASLAFSALLCAG
;
A
#
# COMPACT_ATOMS: atom_id res chain seq x y z
N MET A 1 -11.92 -2.74 25.41
CA MET A 1 -12.37 -1.50 26.09
C MET A 1 -12.83 -0.58 24.98
N GLY A 2 -14.10 -0.18 24.99
CA GLY A 2 -14.74 0.53 23.89
C GLY A 2 -14.17 1.93 23.74
N GLU A 3 -13.68 2.26 22.55
CA GLU A 3 -13.38 3.64 22.20
C GLU A 3 -14.68 4.23 21.66
N ASP A 4 -15.29 5.12 22.45
CA ASP A 4 -16.44 5.91 22.03
C ASP A 4 -15.99 6.89 20.94
N THR A 5 -15.90 6.39 19.70
CA THR A 5 -15.62 7.23 18.54
C THR A 5 -16.87 8.01 18.12
N LEU A 6 -16.68 9.24 17.65
CA LEU A 6 -17.79 10.11 17.21
C LEU A 6 -18.65 9.46 16.12
N VAL A 7 -18.03 8.66 15.25
CA VAL A 7 -18.73 7.77 14.31
C VAL A 7 -18.65 6.34 14.84
N GLY A 8 -19.80 5.73 15.09
CA GLY A 8 -19.87 4.33 15.50
C GLY A 8 -19.44 3.39 14.36
N ALA A 9 -18.73 2.31 14.68
CA ALA A 9 -18.23 1.34 13.69
C ALA A 9 -19.33 0.69 12.84
N ALA A 10 -20.59 0.71 13.29
CA ALA A 10 -21.74 0.18 12.55
C ALA A 10 -22.38 1.21 11.59
N ASP A 11 -22.04 2.50 11.68
CA ASP A 11 -22.57 3.54 10.79
C ASP A 11 -21.81 3.56 9.46
N HIS A 12 -22.29 2.72 8.54
CA HIS A 12 -21.67 2.50 7.24
C HIS A 12 -21.60 3.78 6.40
N TRP A 13 -22.65 4.62 6.41
CA TRP A 13 -22.73 5.80 5.56
C TRP A 13 -21.75 6.88 6.01
N SER A 14 -21.67 7.14 7.32
CA SER A 14 -20.71 8.09 7.88
C SER A 14 -19.26 7.64 7.66
N MET A 15 -18.99 6.34 7.80
CA MET A 15 -17.66 5.77 7.53
C MET A 15 -17.26 5.93 6.06
N TRP A 16 -18.13 5.57 5.12
CA TRP A 16 -17.86 5.74 3.69
C TRP A 16 -17.72 7.22 3.31
N ALA A 17 -18.53 8.10 3.88
CA ALA A 17 -18.42 9.53 3.64
C ALA A 17 -17.06 10.07 4.08
N LEU A 18 -16.58 9.71 5.28
CA LEU A 18 -15.26 10.14 5.77
C LEU A 18 -14.11 9.57 4.93
N LEU A 19 -14.19 8.31 4.50
CA LEU A 19 -13.23 7.69 3.59
C LEU A 19 -13.19 8.42 2.24
N LEU A 20 -14.35 8.72 1.66
CA LEU A 20 -14.44 9.43 0.38
C LEU A 20 -13.99 10.89 0.50
N VAL A 21 -14.29 11.57 1.61
CA VAL A 21 -13.84 12.93 1.88
C VAL A 21 -12.32 12.97 2.05
N SER A 22 -11.72 12.02 2.77
CA SER A 22 -10.26 11.96 2.91
C SER A 22 -9.57 11.70 1.56
N ALA A 23 -10.11 10.80 0.74
CA ALA A 23 -9.63 10.56 -0.62
C ALA A 23 -9.77 11.81 -1.52
N ALA A 24 -10.93 12.47 -1.47
CA ALA A 24 -11.18 13.69 -2.23
C ALA A 24 -10.26 14.84 -1.79
N ALA A 25 -10.01 14.99 -0.49
CA ALA A 25 -9.07 15.95 0.06
C ALA A 25 -7.65 15.69 -0.44
N GLY A 26 -7.21 14.43 -0.47
CA GLY A 26 -5.92 14.04 -1.03
C GLY A 26 -5.78 14.40 -2.52
N LEU A 27 -6.78 14.07 -3.33
CA LEU A 27 -6.80 14.40 -4.76
C LEU A 27 -6.85 15.91 -5.02
N LEU A 28 -7.61 16.65 -4.20
CA LEU A 28 -7.66 18.11 -4.30
C LEU A 28 -6.34 18.74 -3.89
N ALA A 29 -5.68 18.19 -2.87
CA ALA A 29 -4.38 18.66 -2.41
C ALA A 29 -3.28 18.47 -3.47
N GLU A 30 -3.33 17.41 -4.30
CA GLU A 30 -2.42 17.26 -5.45
C GLU A 30 -2.47 18.44 -6.42
N ARG A 31 -3.60 19.15 -6.53
CA ARG A 31 -3.71 20.35 -7.36
C ARG A 31 -2.98 21.57 -6.79
N THR A 32 -2.54 21.51 -5.53
CA THR A 32 -1.79 22.60 -4.88
C THR A 32 -0.28 22.45 -5.09
N ARG A 33 0.48 23.55 -5.02
CA ARG A 33 1.95 23.54 -5.24
C ARG A 33 2.73 22.66 -4.26
N TRP A 34 2.19 22.41 -3.07
CA TRP A 34 2.83 21.60 -2.03
C TRP A 34 2.34 20.15 -2.10
N GLY A 35 1.03 19.92 -2.30
CA GLY A 35 0.50 18.57 -2.49
C GLY A 35 0.92 17.93 -3.81
N ALA A 36 1.26 18.67 -4.86
CA ALA A 36 1.88 18.09 -6.06
C ALA A 36 3.24 17.39 -5.77
N LYS A 37 3.90 17.72 -4.65
CA LYS A 37 5.15 17.07 -4.21
C LYS A 37 4.91 15.83 -3.36
N VAL A 38 3.70 15.67 -2.80
CA VAL A 38 3.31 14.61 -1.87
C VAL A 38 2.05 13.97 -2.43
N SER A 39 2.15 12.79 -3.05
CA SER A 39 1.02 12.12 -3.69
C SER A 39 -0.26 12.17 -2.83
N GLY A 40 -1.40 12.37 -3.48
CA GLY A 40 -2.72 12.45 -2.86
C GLY A 40 -3.06 11.21 -2.04
N ALA A 41 -2.49 10.05 -2.38
CA ALA A 41 -2.58 8.85 -1.55
C ALA A 41 -1.94 9.06 -0.17
N VAL A 42 -0.75 9.65 -0.09
CA VAL A 42 -0.05 9.94 1.17
C VAL A 42 -0.86 10.93 2.02
N ILE A 43 -1.45 11.94 1.38
CA ILE A 43 -2.31 12.93 2.05
C ILE A 43 -3.57 12.28 2.59
N SER A 44 -4.21 11.40 1.80
CA SER A 44 -5.41 10.66 2.21
C SER A 44 -5.13 9.75 3.41
N ILE A 45 -4.00 9.03 3.40
CA ILE A 45 -3.53 8.21 4.52
C ILE A 45 -3.29 9.09 5.75
N GLY A 46 -2.64 10.23 5.59
CA GLY A 46 -2.39 11.19 6.67
C GLY A 46 -3.70 11.72 7.28
N CYS A 47 -4.69 12.06 6.46
CA CYS A 47 -6.02 12.44 6.94
C CYS A 47 -6.66 11.30 7.76
N GLY A 48 -6.67 10.06 7.24
CA GLY A 48 -7.19 8.92 7.98
C GLY A 48 -6.49 8.71 9.32
N PHE A 49 -5.16 8.84 9.35
CA PHE A 49 -4.36 8.73 10.56
C PHE A 49 -4.75 9.79 11.60
N VAL A 50 -4.89 11.06 11.18
CA VAL A 50 -5.32 12.15 12.07
C VAL A 50 -6.75 11.91 12.59
N LEU A 51 -7.69 11.52 11.72
CA LEU A 51 -9.06 11.23 12.13
C LEU A 51 -9.14 10.08 13.14
N SER A 52 -8.31 9.05 12.95
CA SER A 52 -8.25 7.91 13.87
C SER A 52 -7.67 8.31 15.23
N ASN A 53 -6.58 9.08 15.25
CA ASN A 53 -5.96 9.53 16.50
C ASN A 53 -6.83 10.53 17.29
N LEU A 54 -7.69 11.29 16.61
CA LEU A 54 -8.66 12.19 17.25
C LEU A 54 -9.92 11.46 17.75
N GLY A 55 -10.01 10.13 17.58
CA GLY A 55 -11.19 9.36 17.96
C GLY A 55 -12.42 9.64 17.08
N VAL A 56 -12.24 10.17 15.87
CA VAL A 56 -13.35 10.43 14.94
C VAL A 56 -13.80 9.14 14.26
N ILE A 57 -12.83 8.33 13.81
CA ILE A 57 -13.07 7.04 13.16
C ILE A 57 -12.53 5.88 14.02
N PRO A 58 -13.23 4.75 14.11
CA PRO A 58 -12.78 3.57 14.82
C PRO A 58 -11.62 2.86 14.11
N ALA A 59 -10.73 2.21 14.87
CA ALA A 59 -9.62 1.45 14.33
C ALA A 59 -10.06 0.19 13.54
N SER A 60 -11.27 -0.30 13.80
CA SER A 60 -11.87 -1.44 13.10
C SER A 60 -13.31 -1.12 12.70
N ALA A 61 -13.65 -1.30 11.43
CA ALA A 61 -15.00 -1.13 10.91
C ALA A 61 -15.27 -2.09 9.73
N PRO A 62 -16.51 -2.58 9.55
CA PRO A 62 -16.88 -3.46 8.43
C PRO A 62 -16.61 -2.86 7.05
N ALA A 63 -16.62 -1.52 6.94
CA ALA A 63 -16.26 -0.81 5.69
C ALA A 63 -14.82 -1.09 5.25
N TYR A 64 -13.89 -1.30 6.21
CA TYR A 64 -12.50 -1.63 5.90
C TYR A 64 -12.39 -3.05 5.35
N ASP A 65 -13.15 -3.99 5.91
CA ASP A 65 -13.18 -5.39 5.44
C ASP A 65 -13.76 -5.48 4.02
N LEU A 66 -14.82 -4.73 3.71
CA LEU A 66 -15.36 -4.64 2.36
C LEU A 66 -14.36 -4.06 1.36
N THR A 67 -13.60 -3.04 1.79
CA THR A 67 -12.55 -2.43 0.97
C THR A 67 -11.48 -3.45 0.61
N TRP A 68 -11.01 -4.21 1.61
CA TRP A 68 -9.99 -5.24 1.41
C TRP A 68 -10.49 -6.44 0.60
N THR A 69 -11.72 -6.86 0.81
CA THR A 69 -12.26 -8.07 0.19
C THR A 69 -12.67 -7.85 -1.27
N TYR A 70 -13.20 -6.66 -1.59
CA TYR A 70 -13.80 -6.40 -2.91
C TYR A 70 -13.12 -5.24 -3.64
N LEU A 71 -12.97 -4.09 -3.01
CA LEU A 71 -12.50 -2.89 -3.71
C LEU A 71 -11.02 -2.97 -4.11
N VAL A 72 -10.15 -3.47 -3.22
CA VAL A 72 -8.71 -3.59 -3.51
C VAL A 72 -8.45 -4.60 -4.64
N PRO A 73 -8.99 -5.83 -4.61
CA PRO A 73 -8.84 -6.76 -5.72
C PRO A 73 -9.42 -6.23 -7.03
N LEU A 74 -10.56 -5.53 -6.99
CA LEU A 74 -11.20 -4.94 -8.16
C LEU A 74 -10.44 -3.71 -8.72
N ALA A 75 -9.70 -2.98 -7.88
CA ALA A 75 -8.86 -1.88 -8.35
C ALA A 75 -7.70 -2.38 -9.23
N ILE A 76 -7.15 -3.57 -8.96
CA ILE A 76 -5.98 -4.09 -9.68
C ILE A 76 -6.27 -4.27 -11.19
N PRO A 77 -7.31 -5.02 -11.63
CA PRO A 77 -7.60 -5.14 -13.05
C PRO A 77 -8.05 -3.83 -13.68
N LEU A 78 -8.81 -2.98 -12.96
CA LEU A 78 -9.20 -1.66 -13.46
C LEU A 78 -7.99 -0.79 -13.84
N LEU A 79 -6.98 -0.78 -12.97
CA LEU A 79 -5.74 -0.04 -13.21
C LEU A 79 -4.95 -0.65 -14.38
N LEU A 80 -4.97 -1.98 -14.53
CA LEU A 80 -4.31 -2.67 -15.64
C LEU A 80 -4.99 -2.42 -16.98
N VAL A 81 -6.32 -2.35 -17.04
CA VAL A 81 -7.07 -2.03 -18.27
C VAL A 81 -6.78 -0.62 -18.76
N ARG A 82 -6.62 0.33 -17.84
CA ARG A 82 -6.25 1.70 -18.18
C ARG A 82 -4.79 1.81 -18.64
N ALA A 83 -3.93 0.93 -18.16
CA ALA A 83 -2.51 0.98 -18.46
C ALA A 83 -2.18 0.29 -19.79
N ASN A 84 -1.24 0.85 -20.54
CA ASN A 84 -0.75 0.23 -21.77
C ASN A 84 0.09 -1.02 -21.42
N LEU A 85 -0.54 -2.20 -21.42
CA LEU A 85 0.11 -3.46 -21.04
C LEU A 85 1.36 -3.76 -21.89
N VAL A 86 1.34 -3.46 -23.19
CA VAL A 86 2.49 -3.68 -24.08
C VAL A 86 3.67 -2.80 -23.66
N GLU A 87 3.41 -1.53 -23.34
CA GLU A 87 4.43 -0.64 -22.82
C GLU A 87 4.92 -1.07 -21.43
N ILE A 88 4.02 -1.52 -20.55
CA ILE A 88 4.37 -2.06 -19.25
C ILE A 88 5.33 -3.23 -19.42
N PHE A 89 5.02 -4.23 -20.26
CA PHE A 89 5.90 -5.37 -20.47
C PHE A 89 7.26 -4.94 -21.04
N ARG A 90 7.28 -3.99 -21.98
CA ARG A 90 8.53 -3.49 -22.59
C ARG A 90 9.39 -2.69 -21.61
N ARG A 91 8.79 -1.92 -20.70
CA ARG A 91 9.49 -1.09 -19.70
C ARG A 91 9.73 -1.81 -18.38
N SER A 92 9.04 -2.92 -18.12
CA SER A 92 9.13 -3.66 -16.85
C SER A 92 10.48 -4.32 -16.63
N GLY A 93 11.27 -4.62 -17.67
CA GLY A 93 12.55 -5.35 -17.52
C GLY A 93 13.49 -4.77 -16.45
N PRO A 94 13.93 -3.49 -16.56
CA PRO A 94 14.78 -2.87 -15.54
C PRO A 94 14.11 -2.71 -14.17
N THR A 95 12.81 -2.47 -14.13
CA THR A 95 12.02 -2.35 -12.89
C THR A 95 11.93 -3.70 -12.18
N LEU A 96 11.73 -4.78 -12.93
CA LEU A 96 11.67 -6.15 -12.44
C LEU A 96 13.01 -6.58 -11.86
N LEU A 97 14.13 -6.21 -12.51
CA LEU A 97 15.46 -6.47 -11.95
C LEU A 97 15.64 -5.75 -10.60
N SER A 98 15.21 -4.48 -10.52
CA SER A 98 15.25 -3.71 -9.27
C SER A 98 14.38 -4.35 -8.18
N PHE A 99 13.20 -4.85 -8.56
CA PHE A 99 12.33 -5.62 -7.67
C PHE A 99 12.99 -6.92 -7.20
N CYS A 100 13.61 -7.71 -8.07
CA CYS A 100 14.29 -8.95 -7.70
C CYS A 100 15.44 -8.70 -6.72
N ILE A 101 16.22 -7.63 -6.92
CA ILE A 101 17.28 -7.23 -5.99
C ILE A 101 16.68 -6.85 -4.63
N GLY A 102 15.60 -6.05 -4.63
CA GLY A 102 14.88 -5.68 -3.42
C GLY A 102 14.33 -6.91 -2.68
N ALA A 103 13.66 -7.81 -3.40
CA ALA A 103 13.11 -9.05 -2.86
C ALA A 103 14.20 -9.96 -2.29
N ALA A 104 15.33 -10.12 -2.98
CA ALA A 104 16.48 -10.85 -2.45
C ALA A 104 17.03 -10.20 -1.17
N GLY A 105 17.12 -8.87 -1.13
CA GLY A 105 17.48 -8.11 0.07
C GLY A 105 16.53 -8.38 1.24
N THR A 106 15.22 -8.38 0.99
CA THR A 106 14.19 -8.71 1.99
C THR A 106 14.35 -10.14 2.52
N VAL A 107 14.55 -11.12 1.64
CA VAL A 107 14.77 -12.52 2.02
C VAL A 107 16.04 -12.66 2.86
N LEU A 108 17.16 -12.07 2.42
CA LEU A 108 18.42 -12.11 3.17
C LEU A 108 18.28 -11.44 4.53
N GLY A 109 17.60 -10.29 4.59
CA GLY A 109 17.31 -9.59 5.85
C GLY A 109 16.47 -10.44 6.81
N ALA A 110 15.43 -11.11 6.31
CA ALA A 110 14.59 -12.00 7.11
C ALA A 110 15.38 -13.21 7.65
N VAL A 111 16.24 -13.82 6.82
CA VAL A 111 17.12 -14.91 7.25
C VAL A 111 18.11 -14.43 8.31
N LEU A 112 18.77 -13.29 8.12
CA LEU A 112 19.69 -12.73 9.11
C LEU A 112 18.96 -12.40 10.43
N ALA A 113 17.77 -11.80 10.35
CA ALA A 113 16.97 -11.49 11.53
C ALA A 113 16.54 -12.75 12.31
N TYR A 114 16.22 -13.84 11.61
CA TYR A 114 15.91 -15.13 12.26
C TYR A 114 17.06 -15.65 13.14
N TRP A 115 18.31 -15.49 12.69
CA TRP A 115 19.48 -15.92 13.46
C TRP A 115 19.87 -14.93 14.57
N LEU A 116 19.64 -13.63 14.36
CA LEU A 116 20.05 -12.58 15.29
C LEU A 116 19.05 -12.35 16.42
N VAL A 117 17.75 -12.58 16.17
CA VAL A 117 16.67 -12.26 17.11
C VAL A 117 16.02 -13.54 17.61
N PRO A 118 16.16 -13.88 18.91
CA PRO A 118 15.56 -15.08 19.48
C PRO A 118 14.06 -14.86 19.73
N LEU A 119 13.25 -15.01 18.68
CA LEU A 119 11.78 -14.86 18.73
C LEU A 119 11.05 -16.11 19.24
N GLY A 120 11.78 -17.13 19.71
CA GLY A 120 11.22 -18.37 20.25
C GLY A 120 10.85 -19.41 19.18
N ALA A 121 10.02 -20.38 19.55
CA ALA A 121 9.73 -21.56 18.72
C ALA A 121 9.09 -21.24 17.35
N GLU A 122 8.41 -20.09 17.24
CA GLU A 122 7.69 -19.68 16.02
C GLU A 122 8.47 -18.66 15.17
N ALA A 123 9.74 -18.41 15.48
CA ALA A 123 10.61 -17.46 14.78
C ALA A 123 10.68 -17.71 13.27
N ASN A 124 10.71 -18.98 12.84
CA ASN A 124 10.71 -19.36 11.43
C ASN A 124 9.44 -18.88 10.72
N LYS A 125 8.29 -19.03 11.37
CA LYS A 125 7.02 -18.65 10.79
C LYS A 125 6.87 -17.13 10.74
N LEU A 126 7.31 -16.44 11.79
CA LEU A 126 7.36 -14.97 11.83
C LEU A 126 8.28 -14.39 10.74
N ALA A 127 9.47 -14.96 10.54
CA ALA A 127 10.36 -14.54 9.46
C ALA A 127 9.71 -14.74 8.08
N GLY A 128 9.01 -15.86 7.88
CA GLY A 128 8.27 -16.14 6.65
C GLY A 128 7.15 -15.13 6.36
N ILE A 129 6.29 -14.84 7.35
CA ILE A 129 5.18 -13.89 7.17
C ILE A 129 5.68 -12.46 6.94
N PHE A 130 6.74 -12.02 7.63
CA PHE A 130 7.31 -10.68 7.41
C PHE A 130 8.02 -10.59 6.06
N CYS A 131 8.75 -11.62 5.65
CA CYS A 131 9.31 -11.66 4.30
C CYS A 131 8.19 -11.56 3.24
N ALA A 132 7.07 -12.25 3.45
CA ALA A 132 5.92 -12.19 2.57
C ALA A 132 5.27 -10.80 2.51
N THR A 133 5.11 -10.12 3.65
CA THR A 133 4.52 -8.77 3.71
C THR A 133 5.36 -7.73 2.97
N TYR A 134 6.68 -7.78 3.11
CA TYR A 134 7.53 -6.77 2.49
C TYR A 134 7.81 -7.03 1.00
N VAL A 135 7.61 -8.25 0.51
CA VAL A 135 7.66 -8.56 -0.93
C VAL A 135 6.31 -8.34 -1.63
N GLY A 136 5.20 -8.70 -0.97
CA GLY A 136 3.87 -8.81 -1.61
C GLY A 136 2.70 -8.19 -0.83
N GLY A 137 2.97 -7.45 0.25
CA GLY A 137 1.98 -6.74 1.05
C GLY A 137 1.14 -7.62 2.00
N SER A 138 0.13 -6.99 2.60
CA SER A 138 -0.71 -7.60 3.65
C SER A 138 -1.50 -8.83 3.17
N MET A 139 -1.86 -8.91 1.88
CA MET A 139 -2.49 -10.11 1.32
C MET A 139 -1.53 -11.31 1.33
N ASN A 140 -0.26 -11.10 0.99
CA ASN A 140 0.74 -12.16 1.02
C ASN A 140 1.08 -12.57 2.46
N TYR A 141 1.12 -11.61 3.39
CA TYR A 141 1.22 -11.90 4.83
C TYR A 141 0.12 -12.85 5.30
N MET A 142 -1.14 -12.57 4.98
CA MET A 142 -2.29 -13.40 5.36
C MET A 142 -2.26 -14.79 4.71
N ALA A 143 -1.91 -14.87 3.43
CA ALA A 143 -1.80 -16.14 2.72
C ALA A 143 -0.72 -17.05 3.33
N VAL A 144 0.46 -16.49 3.63
CA VAL A 144 1.57 -17.23 4.23
C VAL A 144 1.29 -17.57 5.70
N ALA A 145 0.67 -16.66 6.47
CA ALA A 145 0.24 -16.95 7.84
C ALA A 145 -0.72 -18.16 7.91
N LYS A 146 -1.69 -18.22 6.98
CA LYS A 146 -2.61 -19.36 6.85
C LYS A 146 -1.87 -20.65 6.49
N THR A 147 -0.93 -20.58 5.55
CA THR A 147 -0.15 -21.74 5.09
C THR A 147 0.75 -22.30 6.19
N LEU A 148 1.39 -21.42 6.96
CA LEU A 148 2.26 -21.79 8.08
C LEU A 148 1.49 -22.17 9.36
N GLN A 149 0.15 -22.13 9.32
CA GLN A 149 -0.74 -22.47 10.44
C GLN A 149 -0.43 -21.68 11.73
N LEU A 150 0.01 -20.42 11.59
CA LEU A 150 0.09 -19.49 12.71
C LEU A 150 -1.33 -19.18 13.18
N ARG A 151 -1.79 -19.83 14.24
CA ARG A 151 -3.14 -19.64 14.82
C ARG A 151 -3.15 -18.89 16.15
N SER A 152 -1.98 -18.56 16.70
CA SER A 152 -1.86 -17.81 17.95
C SER A 152 -2.27 -16.37 17.70
N GLY A 153 -3.52 -16.03 18.03
CA GLY A 153 -4.10 -14.69 17.84
C GLY A 153 -3.20 -13.57 18.39
N ASP A 154 -2.55 -13.81 19.53
CA ASP A 154 -1.64 -12.85 20.15
C ASP A 154 -0.35 -12.61 19.35
N LEU A 155 0.22 -13.65 18.72
CA LEU A 155 1.43 -13.52 17.89
C LEU A 155 1.14 -12.84 16.55
N LEU A 156 -0.02 -13.13 15.95
CA LEU A 156 -0.45 -12.44 14.74
C LEU A 156 -0.77 -10.97 15.00
N ALA A 157 -1.48 -10.67 16.09
CA ALA A 157 -1.79 -9.30 16.47
C ALA A 157 -0.51 -8.51 16.84
N ALA A 158 0.39 -9.10 17.61
CA ALA A 158 1.70 -8.50 17.92
C ALA A 158 2.55 -8.32 16.66
N GLY A 159 2.50 -9.27 15.72
CA GLY A 159 3.18 -9.17 14.43
C GLY A 159 2.67 -8.01 13.58
N VAL A 160 1.34 -7.81 13.51
CA VAL A 160 0.73 -6.67 12.81
C VAL A 160 1.10 -5.34 13.49
N ALA A 161 1.09 -5.29 14.82
CA ALA A 161 1.51 -4.10 15.55
C ALA A 161 2.99 -3.75 15.29
N ALA A 162 3.86 -4.75 15.28
CA ALA A 162 5.27 -4.59 14.93
C ALA A 162 5.44 -4.13 13.48
N ASP A 163 4.69 -4.71 12.53
CA ASP A 163 4.73 -4.32 11.12
C ASP A 163 4.39 -2.84 10.92
N ASN A 164 3.35 -2.34 11.60
CA ASN A 164 2.94 -0.94 11.51
C ASN A 164 4.02 0.03 12.06
N LEU A 165 4.68 -0.35 13.17
CA LEU A 165 5.80 0.42 13.71
C LEU A 165 6.98 0.44 12.75
N VAL A 166 7.36 -0.74 12.21
CA VAL A 166 8.46 -0.86 11.26
C VAL A 166 8.15 -0.10 9.97
N MET A 167 6.91 -0.14 9.48
CA MET A 167 6.47 0.64 8.32
C MET A 167 6.67 2.14 8.54
N THR A 168 6.38 2.63 9.75
CA THR A 168 6.62 4.04 10.13
C THR A 168 8.11 4.39 10.06
N VAL A 169 8.97 3.56 10.67
CA VAL A 169 10.42 3.75 10.64
C VAL A 169 10.96 3.65 9.21
N TYR A 170 10.44 2.70 8.43
CA TYR A 170 10.78 2.50 7.02
C TYR A 170 10.49 3.75 6.19
N PHE A 171 9.30 4.35 6.34
CA PHE A 171 8.98 5.59 5.63
C PHE A 171 9.86 6.76 6.07
N LEU A 172 10.17 6.90 7.36
CA LEU A 172 11.09 7.93 7.84
C LEU A 172 12.47 7.80 7.19
N VAL A 173 13.00 6.58 7.12
CA VAL A 173 14.27 6.31 6.43
C VAL A 173 14.15 6.63 4.95
N LEU A 174 13.09 6.18 4.27
CA LEU A 174 12.87 6.46 2.85
C LEU A 174 12.76 7.96 2.54
N PHE A 175 12.17 8.76 3.43
CA PHE A 175 12.07 10.21 3.22
C PHE A 175 13.38 10.93 3.54
N ALA A 176 14.16 10.46 4.52
CA ALA A 176 15.48 11.01 4.83
C ALA A 176 16.55 10.64 3.78
N LEU A 177 16.44 9.46 3.17
CA LEU A 177 17.48 8.90 2.29
C LEU A 177 17.77 9.76 1.04
N PRO A 178 16.78 10.34 0.34
CA PRO A 178 17.00 11.33 -0.72
C PRO A 178 17.68 12.61 -0.27
N GLU A 179 17.67 12.93 1.03
CA GLU A 179 18.29 14.15 1.56
C GLU A 179 19.81 14.01 1.75
N LEU A 180 20.28 12.78 1.90
CA LEU A 180 21.70 12.45 2.10
C LEU A 180 22.53 12.90 0.89
N ARG A 181 23.63 13.61 1.17
CA ARG A 181 24.52 14.18 0.14
C ARG A 181 25.11 13.11 -0.79
N LEU A 182 25.40 11.93 -0.26
CA LEU A 182 25.94 10.79 -1.00
C LEU A 182 24.94 10.25 -2.02
N VAL A 183 23.68 10.07 -1.61
CA VAL A 183 22.58 9.60 -2.47
C VAL A 183 22.27 10.64 -3.56
N LYS A 184 22.20 11.93 -3.18
CA LYS A 184 22.01 13.03 -4.15
C LYS A 184 23.08 13.05 -5.25
N LYS A 185 24.35 12.76 -4.91
CA LYS A 185 25.46 12.75 -5.88
C LYS A 185 25.36 11.54 -6.84
N PHE A 186 24.92 10.39 -6.34
CA PHE A 186 24.82 9.15 -7.12
C PHE A 186 23.60 9.12 -8.06
N PHE A 187 22.50 9.79 -7.70
CA PHE A 187 21.21 9.72 -8.43
C PHE A 187 20.81 11.00 -9.20
N LYS A 188 21.65 12.06 -9.21
CA LYS A 188 21.35 13.37 -9.84
C LYS A 188 20.90 13.26 -11.31
N THR A 189 21.46 12.32 -12.07
CA THR A 189 21.19 12.13 -13.51
C THR A 189 19.93 11.30 -13.80
N ARG A 190 19.48 10.45 -12.87
CA ARG A 190 18.26 9.61 -13.08
C ARG A 190 16.96 10.30 -12.70
N ARG A 191 16.99 11.26 -11.77
CA ARG A 191 15.77 11.94 -11.30
C ARG A 191 15.03 12.68 -12.42
N ALA A 192 15.76 13.36 -13.32
CA ALA A 192 15.17 14.07 -14.45
C ALA A 192 14.50 13.13 -15.47
N ALA A 193 15.10 11.96 -15.73
CA ALA A 193 14.55 10.95 -16.64
C ALA A 193 13.30 10.26 -16.05
N VAL A 194 13.29 9.98 -14.75
CA VAL A 194 12.12 9.42 -14.06
C VAL A 194 10.98 10.42 -14.00
N GLU A 195 11.25 11.69 -13.72
CA GLU A 195 10.23 12.73 -13.65
C GLU A 195 9.56 13.01 -15.02
N GLN A 196 10.32 12.93 -16.11
CA GLN A 196 9.77 12.99 -17.48
C GLN A 196 8.93 11.75 -17.82
N ALA A 197 9.34 10.55 -17.40
CA ALA A 197 8.59 9.32 -17.63
C ALA A 197 7.25 9.30 -16.87
N VAL A 198 7.23 9.77 -15.62
CA VAL A 198 6.00 9.87 -14.80
C VAL A 198 5.03 10.90 -15.40
N LYS A 199 5.53 12.07 -15.84
CA LYS A 199 4.70 13.10 -16.50
C LYS A 199 4.09 12.61 -17.82
N GLY A 200 4.84 11.82 -18.60
CA GLY A 200 4.36 11.19 -19.84
C GLY A 200 3.22 10.20 -19.59
N ALA A 201 3.33 9.35 -18.56
CA ALA A 201 2.29 8.37 -18.22
C ALA A 201 1.00 9.03 -17.70
N THR A 202 1.08 10.18 -17.02
CA THR A 202 -0.11 10.93 -16.58
C THR A 202 -0.81 11.69 -17.71
N ALA A 203 -0.12 11.98 -18.81
CA ALA A 203 -0.67 12.74 -19.94
C ALA A 203 -1.53 11.86 -20.88
N GLU A 204 -1.43 10.53 -20.79
CA GLU A 204 -2.15 9.58 -21.64
C GLU A 204 -3.51 9.15 -21.02
N SER A 205 -4.21 10.09 -20.37
CA SER A 205 -5.52 9.79 -19.78
C SER A 205 -6.62 9.80 -20.84
N VAL A 206 -7.05 8.63 -21.28
CA VAL A 206 -8.29 8.45 -22.06
C VAL A 206 -9.45 9.08 -21.29
N PRO A 207 -10.31 9.90 -21.93
CA PRO A 207 -11.43 10.54 -21.25
C PRO A 207 -12.38 9.49 -20.65
N ILE A 208 -12.66 9.64 -19.35
CA ILE A 208 -13.57 8.76 -18.62
C ILE A 208 -15.00 9.07 -19.06
N THR A 209 -15.59 8.15 -19.81
CA THR A 209 -17.00 8.20 -20.21
C THR A 209 -17.78 7.26 -19.30
N SER A 210 -19.05 7.56 -19.00
CA SER A 210 -19.89 6.71 -18.14
C SER A 210 -19.94 5.24 -18.61
N THR A 211 -19.93 5.02 -19.93
CA THR A 211 -19.93 3.70 -20.55
C THR A 211 -18.60 2.96 -20.43
N SER A 212 -17.46 3.65 -20.53
CA SER A 212 -16.14 3.02 -20.37
C SER A 212 -15.87 2.66 -18.91
N LEU A 213 -16.40 3.44 -17.97
CA LEU A 213 -16.30 3.15 -16.54
C LEU A 213 -17.11 1.89 -16.17
N THR A 214 -18.37 1.79 -16.60
CA THR A 214 -19.21 0.62 -16.29
C THR A 214 -18.70 -0.65 -16.96
N ALA A 215 -18.24 -0.57 -18.21
CA ALA A 215 -17.63 -1.71 -18.91
C ALA A 215 -16.35 -2.20 -18.21
N SER A 216 -15.48 -1.27 -17.78
CA SER A 216 -14.25 -1.62 -17.07
C SER A 216 -14.53 -2.23 -15.69
N LEU A 217 -15.51 -1.69 -14.96
CA LEU A 217 -15.97 -2.23 -13.67
C LEU A 217 -16.53 -3.65 -13.82
N ALA A 218 -17.39 -3.88 -14.83
CA ALA A 218 -17.94 -5.19 -15.11
C ALA A 218 -16.85 -6.21 -15.48
N PHE A 219 -15.92 -5.82 -16.37
CA PHE A 219 -14.80 -6.67 -16.75
C PHE A 219 -13.90 -7.00 -15.55
N SER A 220 -13.59 -6.02 -14.70
CA SER A 220 -12.80 -6.26 -13.49
C SER A 220 -13.51 -7.18 -12.49
N ALA A 221 -14.83 -7.00 -12.30
CA ALA A 221 -15.61 -7.87 -11.41
C ALA A 221 -15.63 -9.32 -11.92
N LEU A 222 -15.73 -9.51 -13.24
CA LEU A 222 -15.66 -10.84 -13.87
C LEU A 222 -14.28 -11.48 -13.67
N LEU A 223 -13.18 -10.73 -13.79
CA LEU A 223 -11.83 -11.23 -13.54
C LEU A 223 -11.61 -11.63 -12.08
N CYS A 224 -12.24 -10.95 -11.13
CA CYS A 224 -12.15 -11.31 -9.71
C CYS A 224 -13.07 -12.47 -9.30
N ALA A 225 -14.04 -12.84 -10.14
CA ALA A 225 -15.01 -13.90 -9.84
C ALA A 225 -14.57 -15.31 -10.28
N GLY A 226 -13.51 -15.41 -11.10
CA GLY A 226 -12.90 -16.67 -11.56
C GLY A 226 -11.65 -17.02 -10.79
#